data_AF-A0A9D5BN41-F1
#
_entry.id   AF-A0A9D5BN41-F1
#
_cell.length_a   1.000
_cell.length_b   1.000
_cell.length_c   1.000
_cell.angle_alpha   90.00
_cell.angle_beta   90.00
_cell.angle_gamma   90.00
#
_symmetry.space_group_name_H-M   'P 1'
#
loop_
_entity.id
_entity.type
_entity.pdbx_description
1 polymer ?
#
loop_
_entity_poly.entity_id
_entity_poly.type
_entity_poly.pdbx_seq_one_letter_code
_entity_poly.pdbx_strand_id
1 'polypeptide(L)'
;MVHKKGIEINQNKTKAILDLKPPSTKKQLQSLLMKINFLRRFISNLSGKTRVFSPLLRLRKESDFRWGSEQQEAFEKIKDYLMKPPILLPPSINKKYASLKGRK
;
A
#
# COMPACT_ATOMS: atom_id res chain seq x y z
N MET A 1 -8.22 23.92 -8.32
CA MET A 1 -7.96 23.31 -9.65
C MET A 1 -7.91 21.80 -9.48
N VAL A 2 -8.87 21.09 -10.08
CA VAL A 2 -8.93 19.62 -10.04
C VAL A 2 -8.17 19.13 -11.27
N HIS A 3 -6.99 18.54 -11.08
CA HIS A 3 -6.19 18.04 -12.20
C HIS A 3 -6.88 16.81 -12.82
N LYS A 4 -7.12 16.87 -14.14
CA LYS A 4 -7.70 15.79 -14.97
C LYS A 4 -6.78 14.57 -15.17
N LYS A 5 -5.62 14.53 -14.53
CA LYS A 5 -4.72 13.37 -14.54
C LYS A 5 -4.92 12.63 -13.23
N GLY A 6 -5.22 11.33 -13.34
CA GLY A 6 -5.47 10.43 -12.22
C GLY A 6 -4.49 10.66 -11.09
N ILE A 7 -4.98 10.52 -9.86
CA ILE A 7 -4.29 10.75 -8.58
C ILE A 7 -2.82 10.33 -8.70
N GLU A 8 -1.96 11.24 -9.15
CA GLU A 8 -0.53 11.00 -9.20
C GLU A 8 -0.16 10.90 -7.73
N ILE A 9 0.33 9.73 -7.31
CA ILE A 9 0.84 9.57 -5.95
C ILE A 9 1.84 10.70 -5.79
N ASN A 10 1.51 11.65 -4.91
CA ASN A 10 2.35 12.82 -4.63
C ASN A 10 3.78 12.31 -4.47
N GLN A 11 4.68 12.64 -5.40
CA GLN A 11 6.01 12.01 -5.45
C GLN A 11 6.76 12.18 -4.13
N ASN A 12 6.48 13.27 -3.40
CA ASN A 12 6.98 13.52 -2.04
C ASN A 12 6.50 12.47 -1.00
N LYS A 13 5.26 11.99 -1.12
CA LYS A 13 4.72 10.91 -0.25
C LYS A 13 5.32 9.55 -0.60
N THR A 14 5.60 9.31 -1.88
CA THR A 14 6.30 8.10 -2.32
C THR A 14 7.73 8.09 -1.79
N LYS A 15 8.48 9.19 -1.95
CA LYS A 15 9.85 9.35 -1.42
C LYS A 15 9.93 9.04 0.07
N ALA A 16 9.00 9.57 0.87
CA ALA A 16 8.94 9.30 2.30
C ALA A 16 8.75 7.81 2.67
N ILE A 17 8.25 6.97 1.75
CA ILE A 17 8.15 5.51 1.92
C ILE A 17 9.40 4.80 1.40
N LEU A 18 10.03 5.31 0.34
CA LEU A 18 11.28 4.78 -0.19
C LEU A 18 12.44 4.97 0.79
N ASP A 19 12.44 6.09 1.52
CA ASP A 19 13.42 6.39 2.58
C ASP A 19 13.15 5.64 3.89
N LEU A 20 12.06 4.86 3.98
CA LEU A 20 11.83 4.06 5.18
C LEU A 20 12.90 2.98 5.31
N LYS A 21 13.47 2.91 6.49
CA LYS A 21 14.35 1.81 6.88
C LYS A 21 13.52 0.57 7.21
N PRO A 22 14.10 -0.63 7.08
CA PRO A 22 13.49 -1.84 7.61
C PRO A 22 13.13 -1.64 9.09
N PRO A 23 11.92 -2.02 9.51
CA PRO A 23 11.51 -1.86 10.89
C PRO A 23 12.29 -2.83 11.78
N SER A 24 12.75 -2.33 12.93
CA SER A 24 13.43 -3.12 13.96
C SER A 24 12.48 -3.54 15.09
N THR A 25 11.25 -3.03 15.11
CA THR A 25 10.26 -3.31 16.14
C THR A 25 8.87 -3.51 15.58
N LYS A 26 8.01 -4.18 16.35
CA LYS A 26 6.59 -4.38 16.02
C LYS A 26 5.84 -3.06 15.82
N LYS A 27 6.10 -2.05 16.66
CA LYS A 27 5.51 -0.71 16.52
C LYS A 27 5.92 -0.04 15.20
N GLN A 28 7.20 -0.13 14.82
CA GLN A 28 7.67 0.39 13.55
C GLN A 28 7.03 -0.34 12.36
N LEU A 29 6.91 -1.67 12.45
CA LEU A 29 6.24 -2.47 11.43
C LEU A 29 4.75 -2.11 11.29
N GLN A 30 4.03 -1.91 12.40
CA GLN A 30 2.64 -1.43 12.36
C GLN A 30 2.53 -0.05 11.71
N SER A 31 3.40 0.89 12.08
CA SER A 31 3.45 2.23 11.48
C SER A 31 3.72 2.15 9.97
N LEU A 32 4.67 1.31 9.55
CA LEU A 32 4.96 1.06 8.15
C LEU A 32 3.73 0.51 7.40
N LEU A 33 3.05 -0.50 7.96
CA LEU A 33 1.86 -1.08 7.34
C LEU A 33 0.71 -0.08 7.23
N MET A 34 0.54 0.82 8.20
CA MET A 34 -0.44 1.91 8.09
C MET A 34 -0.13 2.84 6.91
N LYS A 35 1.15 3.22 6.75
CA LYS A 35 1.60 4.05 5.61
C LYS A 35 1.39 3.33 4.27
N ILE A 36 1.70 2.05 4.19
CA ILE A 36 1.49 1.24 2.98
C ILE A 36 -0.01 1.09 2.69
N ASN A 37 -0.84 0.88 3.72
CA ASN A 37 -2.28 0.71 3.56
C ASN A 37 -2.97 1.98 3.04
N PHE A 38 -2.45 3.17 3.38
CA PHE A 38 -2.89 4.43 2.77
C PHE A 38 -2.72 4.43 1.23
N LEU A 39 -1.69 3.74 0.73
CA LEU A 39 -1.42 3.57 -0.69
C LEU A 39 -1.97 2.27 -1.28
N ARG A 40 -2.78 1.51 -0.52
CA ARG A 40 -3.37 0.23 -0.99
C ARG A 40 -4.08 0.34 -2.33
N ARG A 41 -4.72 1.48 -2.61
CA ARG A 41 -5.42 1.71 -3.88
C ARG A 41 -4.49 1.61 -5.10
N PHE A 42 -3.19 1.85 -4.93
CA PHE A 42 -2.15 1.83 -5.99
C PHE A 42 -1.37 0.51 -6.04
N ILE A 43 -1.50 -0.34 -5.03
CA ILE A 43 -0.74 -1.59 -4.92
C ILE A 43 -1.68 -2.77 -5.17
N SER A 44 -1.56 -3.38 -6.35
CA SER A 44 -2.29 -4.62 -6.64
C SER A 44 -1.85 -5.74 -5.71
N ASN A 45 -2.83 -6.51 -5.21
CA ASN A 45 -2.63 -7.61 -4.27
C ASN A 45 -1.74 -7.26 -3.06
N LEU A 46 -2.01 -6.11 -2.42
CA LEU A 46 -1.28 -5.70 -1.21
C LEU A 46 -1.34 -6.76 -0.11
N SER A 47 -2.52 -7.36 0.11
CA SER A 47 -2.73 -8.37 1.17
C SER A 47 -1.79 -9.56 1.03
N GLY A 48 -1.60 -10.08 -0.19
CA GLY A 48 -0.64 -11.15 -0.46
C GLY A 48 0.80 -10.73 -0.17
N LYS A 49 1.19 -9.51 -0.57
CA LYS A 49 2.54 -8.98 -0.36
C LYS A 49 2.87 -8.73 1.12
N THR A 50 1.89 -8.31 1.92
CA THR A 50 2.08 -8.05 3.35
C THR A 50 1.93 -9.28 4.23
N ARG A 51 1.55 -10.45 3.66
CA ARG A 51 1.29 -11.67 4.43
C ARG A 51 2.49 -12.11 5.25
N VAL A 52 3.70 -11.96 4.69
CA VAL A 52 4.97 -12.33 5.35
C VAL A 52 5.25 -11.57 6.65
N PHE A 53 4.59 -10.43 6.87
CA PHE A 53 4.72 -9.63 8.09
C PHE A 53 3.77 -10.09 9.21
N SER A 54 2.76 -10.90 8.88
CA SER A 54 1.74 -11.34 9.84
C SER A 54 2.31 -12.05 11.08
N PRO A 55 3.33 -12.95 10.96
CA PRO A 55 3.95 -13.57 12.12
C PRO A 55 4.58 -12.53 13.06
N LEU A 56 5.28 -11.53 12.52
CA LEU A 56 5.93 -10.47 13.30
C LEU A 56 4.94 -9.60 14.07
N LEU A 57 3.72 -9.42 13.55
CA LEU A 57 2.65 -8.70 14.24
C LEU A 57 2.01 -9.50 15.38
N ARG A 58 2.11 -10.82 15.35
CA ARG A 58 1.51 -11.72 16.35
C ARG A 58 2.47 -12.10 17.48
N LEU A 59 3.72 -11.64 17.42
CA LEU A 59 4.69 -11.83 18.49
C LEU A 59 4.17 -11.26 19.81
N ARG A 60 4.38 -12.04 20.88
CA ARG A 60 4.01 -11.67 22.26
C ARG A 60 5.10 -10.81 22.92
N LYS A 61 6.38 -11.11 22.67
CA LYS A 61 7.53 -10.35 23.17
C LYS A 61 8.20 -9.60 22.03
N GLU A 62 8.63 -8.37 22.28
CA GLU A 62 9.39 -7.59 21.29
C GLU A 62 10.79 -8.17 21.03
N SER A 63 11.39 -8.88 22.00
CA SER A 63 12.68 -9.57 21.84
C SER A 63 12.70 -10.63 20.74
N ASP A 64 11.52 -11.18 20.41
CA ASP A 64 11.39 -12.24 19.42
C ASP A 64 11.27 -11.66 17.99
N PHE A 65 11.24 -10.33 17.86
CA PHE A 65 11.17 -9.66 16.58
C PHE A 65 12.48 -9.87 15.81
N ARG A 66 12.40 -10.67 14.75
CA ARG A 66 13.51 -10.90 13.84
C ARG A 66 13.10 -10.51 12.43
N TRP A 67 13.77 -9.50 11.89
CA TRP A 67 13.64 -9.11 10.51
C TRP A 67 14.54 -10.00 9.65
N GLY A 68 13.94 -10.95 8.93
CA GLY A 68 14.66 -11.91 8.10
C GLY A 68 14.63 -11.55 6.60
N SER A 69 15.25 -12.42 5.81
CA SER A 69 15.38 -12.26 4.36
C SER A 69 14.02 -12.17 3.66
N GLU A 70 13.04 -12.98 4.06
CA GLU A 70 11.69 -12.97 3.47
C GLU A 70 10.98 -11.63 3.68
N GLN A 71 11.12 -11.05 4.88
CA GLN A 71 10.51 -9.76 5.20
C GLN A 71 11.23 -8.63 4.46
N GLN A 72 12.56 -8.70 4.35
CA GLN A 72 13.34 -7.75 3.57
C GLN A 72 12.96 -7.81 2.09
N GLU A 73 12.84 -9.00 1.50
CA GLU A 73 12.47 -9.18 0.11
C GLU A 73 11.07 -8.61 -0.18
N ALA A 74 10.09 -8.89 0.68
CA ALA A 74 8.75 -8.33 0.53
C ALA A 74 8.72 -6.79 0.69
N PHE A 75 9.54 -6.26 1.60
CA PHE A 75 9.66 -4.82 1.79
C PHE A 75 10.24 -4.11 0.56
N GLU A 76 11.32 -4.66 -0.02
CA GLU A 76 11.91 -4.12 -1.25
C GLU A 76 10.96 -4.25 -2.45
N LYS A 77 10.22 -5.37 -2.57
CA LYS A 77 9.17 -5.51 -3.60
C LYS A 77 8.12 -4.41 -3.45
N ILE A 78 7.66 -4.10 -2.24
CA ILE A 78 6.70 -3.02 -2.02
C ILE A 78 7.29 -1.67 -2.40
N LYS A 79 8.56 -1.41 -2.09
CA LYS A 79 9.26 -0.19 -2.53
C LYS A 79 9.34 -0.08 -4.05
N ASP A 80 9.73 -1.14 -4.75
CA ASP A 80 9.81 -1.14 -6.23
C ASP A 80 8.44 -0.87 -6.86
N TYR A 81 7.37 -1.50 -6.35
CA TYR A 81 5.99 -1.22 -6.78
C TYR A 81 5.58 0.24 -6.57
N LEU A 82 6.05 0.86 -5.48
CA LEU A 82 5.78 2.27 -5.20
C LEU A 82 6.65 3.22 -6.04
N MET A 83 7.87 2.82 -6.43
CA MET A 83 8.71 3.55 -7.38
C MET A 83 8.13 3.53 -8.80
N LYS A 84 7.47 2.44 -9.17
CA LYS A 84 6.80 2.26 -10.47
C LYS A 84 5.28 2.25 -10.29
N PRO A 85 4.66 3.34 -9.79
CA PRO A 85 3.24 3.33 -9.55
C PRO A 85 2.53 3.14 -10.90
N PRO A 86 1.66 2.13 -11.04
CA PRO A 86 0.78 2.09 -12.18
C PRO A 86 -0.04 3.38 -12.12
N ILE A 87 -0.08 4.12 -13.23
CA ILE A 87 -0.92 5.31 -13.36
C ILE A 87 -2.35 4.82 -13.09
N LEU A 88 -2.83 5.01 -11.86
CA LEU A 88 -4.20 4.69 -11.51
C LEU A 88 -5.04 5.67 -12.30
N LEU A 89 -5.58 5.17 -13.42
CA LEU A 89 -6.67 5.83 -14.10
C LEU A 89 -7.72 6.14 -13.03
N PRO A 90 -8.14 7.41 -12.91
CA PRO A 90 -9.19 7.74 -11.96
C PRO A 90 -10.39 6.84 -12.29
N PRO A 91 -11.13 6.34 -11.30
CA PRO A 91 -12.39 5.66 -11.60
C PRO A 91 -13.18 6.64 -12.46
N SER A 92 -13.37 6.32 -13.73
CA SER A 92 -14.06 7.19 -14.67
C SER A 92 -15.46 7.39 -14.12
N ILE A 93 -15.71 8.58 -13.53
CA ILE A 93 -17.02 9.05 -13.03
C ILE A 93 -17.93 9.33 -14.25
N ASN A 94 -18.02 8.36 -15.16
CA ASN A 94 -18.89 8.44 -16.32
C ASN A 94 -19.34 7.04 -16.78
N LYS A 95 -19.79 6.21 -15.85
CA LYS A 95 -20.92 5.35 -16.17
C LYS A 95 -22.11 5.89 -15.42
N LYS A 96 -22.92 6.65 -16.16
CA LYS A 96 -24.29 7.01 -15.82
C LYS A 96 -24.92 5.83 -15.09
N TYR A 97 -25.30 6.02 -13.84
CA TYR A 97 -26.45 5.31 -13.31
C TYR A 97 -27.63 5.81 -14.14
N ALA A 98 -27.82 5.22 -15.32
CA ALA A 98 -29.05 5.36 -16.06
C ALA A 98 -30.11 4.66 -15.20
N SER A 99 -30.72 5.44 -14.31
CA SER A 99 -32.12 5.26 -13.97
C SER A 99 -32.87 5.01 -15.28
N LEU A 100 -33.60 3.90 -15.34
CA LEU A 100 -34.85 3.67 -16.09
C LEU A 100 -35.06 2.16 -16.25
N LYS A 101 -35.86 1.58 -15.36
CA LYS A 101 -37.12 0.94 -15.77
C LYS A 101 -37.98 0.64 -14.55
N GLY A 102 -38.89 1.58 -14.29
CA GLY A 102 -40.23 1.18 -13.93
C GLY A 102 -40.95 0.60 -15.17
N ARG A 103 -41.98 -0.20 -14.90
CA ARG A 103 -42.96 -0.81 -15.80
C ARG A 103 -42.48 -2.03 -16.59
N LYS A 104 -42.92 -3.22 -16.19
CA LYS A 104 -44.30 -3.67 -16.35
C LYS A 104 -44.78 -4.33 -15.07
#